data_AF-A0A1V5CJR2-F1
#
_entry.id   AF-A0A1V5CJR2-F1
#
_cell.length_a   1.000
_cell.length_b   1.000
_cell.length_c   1.000
_cell.angle_alpha   90.00
_cell.angle_beta   90.00
_cell.angle_gamma   90.00
#
_symmetry.space_group_name_H-M   'P 1'
#
loop_
_entity.id
_entity.type
_entity.pdbx_description
1 polymer ?
#
loop_
_entity_poly.entity_id
_entity_poly.type
_entity_poly.pdbx_seq_one_letter_code
_entity_poly.pdbx_strand_id
1 'polypeptide(L)'
;MRTNLSACQSRILWAIWRKTYGYQKKQDWLSNSQLVEMTGIRKSHVSRTMSELIARNIVTKAGNKVGFNKDYTQWRELPKRVTVTNSGNKVTDWGYRSYQSGGTQKKKILKKDILSTESTPPCPHQEIIKAFHEICSMLPCVRVWNDTRQSHLQARWREDKERQDLEWWKDFFRYITSSPFLTGKVSTPDRKPFLASLNWIIKPENFAKIIEGKYQ
;
A
#
# COMPACT_ATOMS: atom_id res chain seq x y z
N MET A 1 29.69 7.20 26.48
CA MET A 1 28.53 6.43 25.96
C MET A 1 28.95 5.74 24.66
N ARG A 2 28.86 4.41 24.56
CA ARG A 2 29.21 3.65 23.34
C ARG A 2 27.92 3.25 22.63
N THR A 3 27.47 4.02 21.63
CA THR A 3 26.29 3.65 20.84
C THR A 3 26.65 2.58 19.83
N ASN A 4 25.91 1.46 19.82
CA ASN A 4 26.13 0.39 18.85
C ASN A 4 25.53 0.78 17.48
N LEU A 5 26.43 1.06 16.53
CA LEU A 5 26.10 1.39 15.14
C LEU A 5 26.39 0.19 14.24
N SER A 6 25.44 -0.15 13.37
CA SER A 6 25.64 -1.18 12.37
C SER A 6 26.64 -0.72 11.29
N ALA A 7 27.25 -1.66 10.57
CA ALA A 7 28.22 -1.34 9.51
C ALA A 7 27.64 -0.38 8.45
N CYS A 8 26.36 -0.56 8.07
CA CYS A 8 25.66 0.33 7.15
C CYS A 8 25.43 1.74 7.76
N GLN A 9 25.06 1.81 9.04
CA GLN A 9 24.87 3.07 9.77
C GLN A 9 26.18 3.88 9.80
N SER A 10 27.29 3.22 10.14
CA SER A 10 28.61 3.85 10.17
C SER A 10 29.03 4.37 8.80
N ARG A 11 28.86 3.58 7.72
CA ARG A 11 29.19 4.02 6.35
C ARG A 11 28.38 5.25 5.91
N ILE A 12 27.10 5.30 6.24
CA ILE A 12 26.24 6.45 5.91
C ILE A 12 26.64 7.68 6.73
N LEU A 13 26.98 7.52 8.01
CA LEU A 13 27.50 8.61 8.83
C LEU A 13 28.82 9.17 8.29
N TRP A 14 29.75 8.31 7.87
CA TRP A 14 30.98 8.73 7.20
C TRP A 14 30.70 9.55 5.93
N ALA A 15 29.74 9.11 5.10
CA ALA A 15 29.35 9.85 3.91
C ALA A 15 28.74 11.22 4.26
N ILE A 16 27.89 11.30 5.29
CA ILE A 16 27.33 12.57 5.78
C ILE A 16 28.44 13.49 6.28
N TRP A 17 29.38 13.01 7.09
CA TRP A 17 30.52 13.81 7.57
C TRP A 17 31.40 14.30 6.43
N ARG A 18 31.67 13.45 5.43
CA ARG A 18 32.42 13.84 4.22
C ARG A 18 31.77 15.00 3.47
N LYS A 19 30.43 15.03 3.41
CA LYS A 19 29.64 16.06 2.70
C LYS A 19 29.32 17.30 3.55
N THR A 20 29.30 17.18 4.86
CA THR A 20 29.00 18.28 5.78
C THR A 20 30.30 18.90 6.31
N TYR A 21 30.96 18.24 7.25
CA TYR A 21 32.20 18.71 7.87
C TYR A 21 33.36 18.81 6.89
N GLY A 22 33.40 17.94 5.87
CA GLY A 22 34.41 18.04 4.80
C GLY A 22 34.35 19.34 4.00
N TYR A 23 33.22 20.06 4.04
CA TYR A 23 33.02 21.36 3.41
C TYR A 23 32.74 22.46 4.46
N GLN A 24 33.03 22.21 5.74
CA GLN A 24 32.78 23.12 6.86
C GLN A 24 31.32 23.57 7.04
N LYS A 25 30.36 22.72 6.63
CA LYS A 25 28.91 22.99 6.78
C LYS A 25 28.30 22.16 7.90
N LYS A 26 27.30 22.71 8.60
CA LYS A 26 26.52 22.00 9.65
C LYS A 26 25.44 21.07 9.07
N GLN A 27 24.94 21.39 7.88
CA GLN A 27 23.96 20.61 7.14
C GLN A 27 24.19 20.81 5.63
N ASP A 28 23.94 19.79 4.83
CA ASP A 28 24.08 19.86 3.38
C ASP A 28 22.89 19.22 2.67
N TRP A 29 22.66 19.59 1.41
CA TRP A 29 21.62 18.95 0.61
C TRP A 29 22.10 17.56 0.17
N LEU A 30 21.48 16.52 0.73
CA LEU A 30 21.93 15.14 0.53
C LEU A 30 20.76 14.22 0.21
N SER A 31 20.69 13.80 -1.04
CA SER A 31 19.69 12.84 -1.51
C SER A 31 20.09 11.39 -1.22
N ASN A 32 19.09 10.51 -1.10
CA ASN A 32 19.35 9.08 -0.95
C ASN A 32 20.15 8.51 -2.15
N SER A 33 19.98 9.07 -3.35
CA SER A 33 20.73 8.64 -4.54
C SER A 33 22.23 8.94 -4.40
N GLN A 34 22.58 10.13 -3.92
CA GLN A 34 23.98 10.49 -3.64
C GLN A 34 24.60 9.58 -2.56
N LEU A 35 23.85 9.25 -1.52
CA LEU A 35 24.30 8.31 -0.49
C LEU A 35 24.55 6.90 -1.06
N VAL A 36 23.68 6.42 -1.96
CA VAL A 36 23.88 5.14 -2.64
C VAL A 36 25.16 5.14 -3.47
N GLU A 37 25.40 6.21 -4.22
CA GLU A 37 26.61 6.37 -5.04
C GLU A 37 27.89 6.42 -4.18
N MET A 38 27.90 7.21 -3.11
CA MET A 38 29.06 7.34 -2.23
C MET A 38 29.34 6.09 -1.40
N THR A 39 28.30 5.39 -0.96
CA THR A 39 28.46 4.25 -0.03
C THR A 39 28.44 2.89 -0.72
N GLY A 40 27.98 2.80 -1.96
CA GLY A 40 27.75 1.54 -2.69
C GLY A 40 26.64 0.67 -2.09
N ILE A 41 25.87 1.19 -1.13
CA ILE A 41 24.80 0.44 -0.45
C ILE A 41 23.52 0.54 -1.27
N ARG A 42 22.76 -0.56 -1.39
CA ARG A 42 21.46 -0.53 -2.10
C ARG A 42 20.51 0.50 -1.47
N LYS A 43 19.73 1.19 -2.31
CA LYS A 43 18.81 2.27 -1.93
C LYS A 43 17.84 1.91 -0.80
N SER A 44 17.37 0.66 -0.75
CA SER A 44 16.49 0.18 0.32
C SER A 44 17.15 0.23 1.69
N HIS A 45 18.39 -0.25 1.78
CA HIS A 45 19.18 -0.20 3.02
C HIS A 45 19.55 1.22 3.40
N VAL A 46 19.90 2.07 2.43
CA VAL A 46 20.16 3.50 2.70
C VAL A 46 18.93 4.18 3.30
N SER A 47 17.76 4.04 2.66
CA SER A 47 16.52 4.66 3.14
C SER A 47 16.12 4.18 4.53
N ARG A 48 16.25 2.87 4.78
CA ARG A 48 15.96 2.29 6.09
C ARG A 48 16.93 2.82 7.15
N THR A 49 18.22 2.75 6.87
CA THR A 49 19.26 3.19 7.79
C THR A 49 19.15 4.68 8.11
N MET A 50 18.84 5.51 7.13
CA MET A 50 18.60 6.93 7.32
C MET A 50 17.42 7.18 8.28
N SER A 51 16.34 6.39 8.13
CA SER A 51 15.17 6.48 9.02
C SER A 51 15.53 6.05 10.45
N GLU A 52 16.36 5.02 10.60
CA GLU A 52 16.87 4.55 11.90
C GLU A 52 17.76 5.62 12.57
N LEU A 53 18.67 6.26 11.83
CA LEU A 53 19.54 7.32 12.34
C LEU A 53 18.77 8.57 12.78
N ILE A 54 17.70 8.92 12.05
CA ILE A 54 16.79 10.01 12.42
C ILE A 54 16.00 9.63 13.69
N ALA A 55 15.48 8.41 13.76
CA ALA A 55 14.75 7.94 14.95
C ALA A 55 15.62 7.89 16.21
N ARG A 56 16.91 7.61 16.05
CA ARG A 56 17.93 7.69 17.12
C ARG A 56 18.37 9.12 17.45
N ASN A 57 17.87 10.12 16.72
CA ASN A 57 18.29 11.52 16.85
C ASN A 57 19.80 11.74 16.66
N ILE A 58 20.46 10.88 15.87
CA ILE A 58 21.89 11.01 15.51
C ILE A 58 22.04 11.91 14.30
N VAL A 59 21.06 11.85 13.38
CA VAL A 59 21.02 12.65 12.15
C VAL A 59 19.77 13.50 12.16
N THR A 60 19.92 14.79 11.85
CA THR A 60 18.82 15.73 11.70
C THR A 60 18.44 15.87 10.23
N LYS A 61 17.15 16.00 9.96
CA LYS A 61 16.62 16.20 8.61
C LYS A 61 15.66 17.38 8.59
N ALA A 62 16.03 18.43 7.84
CA ALA A 62 15.22 19.61 7.60
C ALA A 62 14.86 19.66 6.10
N GLY A 63 13.70 19.12 5.76
CA GLY A 63 13.33 18.90 4.35
C GLY A 63 14.30 17.93 3.67
N ASN A 64 15.04 18.40 2.67
CA ASN A 64 16.08 17.61 2.00
C ASN A 64 17.48 17.83 2.56
N LYS A 65 17.68 18.77 3.48
CA LYS A 65 18.97 19.01 4.12
C LYS A 65 19.19 18.00 5.24
N VAL A 66 20.40 17.44 5.27
CA VAL A 66 20.83 16.44 6.24
C VAL A 66 21.97 17.03 7.07
N GLY A 67 21.87 16.91 8.39
CA GLY A 67 22.90 17.34 9.34
C GLY A 67 23.20 16.26 10.38
N PHE A 68 24.33 16.40 11.06
CA PHE A 68 24.71 15.51 12.15
C PHE A 68 24.41 16.17 13.50
N ASN A 69 23.69 15.47 14.38
CA ASN A 69 23.42 15.94 15.72
C ASN A 69 24.63 15.70 16.64
N LYS A 70 25.29 16.77 17.10
CA LYS A 70 26.43 16.67 18.02
C LYS A 70 26.03 16.51 19.48
N ASP A 71 24.78 16.79 19.83
CA ASP A 71 24.32 16.63 21.20
C ASP A 71 24.03 15.16 21.49
N TYR A 72 25.04 14.47 22.03
CA TYR A 72 24.98 13.05 22.34
C TYR A 72 23.96 12.72 23.44
N THR A 73 23.53 13.69 24.26
CA THR A 73 22.53 13.46 25.32
C THR A 73 21.13 13.22 24.74
N GLN A 74 20.89 13.74 23.54
CA GLN A 74 19.63 13.59 22.80
C GLN A 74 19.54 12.28 22.02
N TRP A 75 20.63 11.51 21.94
CA TRP A 75 20.69 10.27 21.17
C TRP A 75 19.90 9.17 21.86
N ARG A 76 19.05 8.51 21.09
CA ARG A 76 18.17 7.44 21.58
C ARG A 76 18.65 6.09 21.08
N GLU A 77 18.55 5.08 21.94
CA GLU A 77 18.71 3.70 21.51
C GLU A 77 17.40 3.21 20.88
N LEU A 78 17.49 2.52 19.75
CA LEU A 78 16.32 1.80 19.24
C LEU A 78 16.11 0.56 20.12
N PRO A 79 14.85 0.21 20.46
CA PRO A 79 14.58 -1.03 21.16
C PRO A 79 15.21 -2.19 20.37
N LYS A 80 15.91 -3.08 21.08
CA LYS A 80 16.44 -4.31 20.49
C LYS A 80 15.28 -5.00 19.79
N ARG A 81 15.37 -5.18 18.47
CA ARG A 81 14.42 -6.04 17.76
C ARG A 81 14.65 -7.46 18.27
N VAL A 82 13.84 -7.89 19.23
CA VAL A 82 13.66 -9.32 19.49
C VAL A 82 12.95 -9.84 18.26
N THR A 83 13.69 -10.45 17.35
CA THR A 83 13.09 -11.17 16.23
C THR A 83 12.53 -12.47 16.81
N VAL A 84 11.36 -12.43 17.45
CA VAL A 84 10.59 -13.66 17.68
C VAL A 84 10.06 -14.07 16.31
N THR A 85 10.82 -14.88 15.59
CA THR A 85 10.26 -15.64 14.47
C THR A 85 9.62 -16.90 15.04
N ASN A 86 8.36 -16.82 15.49
CA ASN A 86 7.53 -18.01 15.56
C ASN A 86 7.11 -18.34 14.12
N SER A 87 8.01 -18.96 13.37
CA SER A 87 7.75 -19.41 12.00
C SER A 87 8.84 -20.40 11.60
N GLY A 88 8.55 -21.69 11.74
CA GLY A 88 9.34 -22.73 11.12
C GLY A 88 9.42 -22.49 9.62
N ASN A 89 10.64 -22.42 9.08
CA ASN A 89 10.85 -22.40 7.64
C ASN A 89 10.41 -23.75 7.06
N LYS A 90 9.27 -23.81 6.38
CA LYS A 90 9.11 -24.75 5.27
C LYS A 90 9.71 -24.09 4.04
N VAL A 91 10.92 -24.51 3.70
CA VAL A 91 11.57 -24.16 2.44
C VAL A 91 10.71 -24.75 1.33
N THR A 92 10.08 -23.91 0.49
CA THR A 92 9.54 -24.38 -0.78
C THR A 92 10.70 -24.49 -1.76
N ASP A 93 10.98 -25.72 -2.16
CA ASP A 93 11.74 -26.07 -3.36
C ASP A 93 11.14 -25.33 -4.55
N TRP A 94 11.86 -24.39 -5.14
CA TRP A 94 11.80 -24.00 -6.56
C TRP A 94 12.85 -22.90 -6.79
N GLY A 95 13.95 -23.33 -7.42
CA GLY A 95 15.06 -22.48 -7.81
C GLY A 95 14.71 -21.38 -8.80
N TYR A 96 15.62 -20.41 -8.84
CA TYR A 96 15.80 -19.32 -9.80
C TYR A 96 14.93 -19.36 -11.08
N ARG A 97 13.96 -18.44 -11.15
CA ARG A 97 13.39 -17.97 -12.42
C ARG A 97 13.30 -16.44 -12.44
N SER A 98 14.19 -15.84 -13.23
CA SER A 98 14.14 -14.54 -13.91
C SER A 98 13.43 -13.36 -13.20
N TYR A 99 14.23 -12.34 -12.86
CA TYR A 99 13.79 -10.99 -12.51
C TYR A 99 12.88 -10.38 -13.59
N GLN A 100 11.65 -10.06 -13.24
CA GLN A 100 10.90 -8.97 -13.87
C GLN A 100 10.58 -7.88 -12.84
N SER A 101 10.89 -6.65 -13.24
CA SER A 101 10.72 -5.40 -12.51
C SER A 101 9.27 -5.14 -12.09
N GLY A 102 9.11 -4.43 -10.97
CA GLY A 102 7.90 -3.65 -10.66
C GLY A 102 7.12 -4.15 -9.44
N GLY A 103 7.17 -3.39 -8.33
CA GLY A 103 6.43 -3.75 -7.13
C GLY A 103 6.54 -2.74 -5.99
N THR A 104 5.79 -1.66 -6.10
CA THR A 104 5.60 -0.57 -5.13
C THR A 104 5.08 -1.11 -3.78
N GLN A 105 5.86 -0.99 -2.70
CA GLN A 105 5.39 -1.34 -1.34
C GLN A 105 4.60 -0.17 -0.74
N LYS A 106 3.29 -0.36 -0.57
CA LYS A 106 2.37 0.54 0.14
C LYS A 106 2.82 0.72 1.60
N LYS A 107 3.00 1.98 2.02
CA LYS A 107 3.20 2.35 3.43
C LYS A 107 1.89 2.21 4.21
N LYS A 108 1.90 1.41 5.28
CA LYS A 108 0.93 1.50 6.38
C LYS A 108 1.24 2.79 7.16
N ILE A 109 0.44 3.83 6.97
CA ILE A 109 0.52 5.08 7.74
C ILE A 109 -0.36 4.89 8.98
N LEU A 110 0.27 4.96 10.15
CA LEU A 110 -0.38 5.13 11.44
C LEU A 110 -0.87 6.59 11.49
N LYS A 111 -2.19 6.81 11.45
CA LYS A 111 -2.76 8.14 11.69
C LYS A 111 -2.84 8.38 13.20
N LYS A 112 -2.28 9.52 13.63
CA LYS A 112 -2.51 10.14 14.93
C LYS A 112 -3.35 11.40 14.67
N ASP A 113 -4.27 11.63 15.59
CA ASP A 113 -5.51 12.40 15.48
C ASP A 113 -5.36 13.92 15.26
N ILE A 114 -6.38 14.50 14.60
CA ILE A 114 -7.34 15.51 15.11
C ILE A 114 -7.77 16.45 13.95
N LEU A 115 -9.00 16.25 13.45
CA LEU A 115 -10.01 17.29 13.21
C LEU A 115 -11.30 16.59 12.75
N SER A 116 -12.41 16.83 13.45
CA SER A 116 -13.72 16.24 13.18
C SER A 116 -14.32 16.75 11.87
N THR A 117 -14.49 15.83 10.91
CA THR A 117 -15.40 15.97 9.76
C THR A 117 -16.10 14.63 9.59
N GLU A 118 -17.42 14.58 9.81
CA GLU A 118 -18.37 13.50 9.51
C GLU A 118 -17.72 12.14 9.18
N SER A 119 -17.57 11.29 10.20
CA SER A 119 -16.92 9.99 10.03
C SER A 119 -17.71 9.14 9.03
N THR A 120 -17.15 8.89 7.84
CA THR A 120 -17.76 8.00 6.86
C THR A 120 -18.04 6.63 7.51
N PRO A 121 -19.28 6.13 7.46
CA PRO A 121 -19.62 4.86 8.08
C PRO A 121 -18.73 3.74 7.52
N PRO A 122 -18.36 2.76 8.36
CA PRO A 122 -17.62 1.61 7.90
C PRO A 122 -18.41 0.90 6.79
N CYS A 123 -17.76 0.64 5.66
CA CYS A 123 -18.37 -0.06 4.53
C CYS A 123 -18.81 -1.47 4.98
N PRO A 124 -20.10 -1.83 4.85
CA PRO A 124 -20.58 -3.14 5.26
C PRO A 124 -20.32 -4.20 4.17
N HIS A 125 -19.11 -4.76 4.15
CA HIS A 125 -18.71 -5.74 3.11
C HIS A 125 -19.63 -6.95 3.04
N GLN A 126 -19.99 -7.51 4.19
CA GLN A 126 -20.75 -8.78 4.25
C GLN A 126 -22.17 -8.60 3.71
N GLU A 127 -22.83 -7.49 4.04
CA GLU A 127 -24.20 -7.20 3.62
C GLU A 127 -24.27 -6.95 2.11
N ILE A 128 -23.31 -6.21 1.54
CA ILE A 128 -23.23 -5.98 0.09
C ILE A 128 -22.96 -7.29 -0.65
N ILE A 129 -22.09 -8.15 -0.13
CA ILE A 129 -21.82 -9.47 -0.74
C ILE A 129 -23.06 -10.36 -0.68
N LYS A 130 -23.78 -10.35 0.45
CA LYS A 130 -25.03 -11.11 0.61
C LYS A 130 -26.07 -10.64 -0.41
N ALA A 131 -26.29 -9.32 -0.52
CA ALA A 131 -27.18 -8.74 -1.51
C ALA A 131 -26.78 -9.13 -2.96
N PHE A 132 -25.48 -9.16 -3.26
CA PHE A 132 -24.98 -9.63 -4.55
C PHE A 132 -25.33 -11.10 -4.81
N HIS A 133 -25.17 -12.00 -3.84
CA HIS A 133 -25.52 -13.42 -4.01
C HIS A 133 -27.02 -13.66 -4.12
N GLU A 134 -27.83 -12.87 -3.43
CA GLU A 134 -29.30 -12.95 -3.48
C GLU A 134 -29.85 -12.46 -4.84
N ILE A 135 -29.40 -11.30 -5.32
CA ILE A 135 -29.91 -10.69 -6.55
C ILE A 135 -29.26 -11.32 -7.79
N CYS A 136 -27.95 -11.55 -7.75
CA CYS A 136 -27.17 -12.03 -8.88
C CYS A 136 -26.81 -13.52 -8.73
N SER A 137 -27.79 -14.38 -8.46
CA SER A 137 -27.59 -15.83 -8.29
C SER A 137 -26.99 -16.52 -9.52
N MET A 138 -27.21 -15.97 -10.72
CA MET A 138 -26.63 -16.44 -11.99
C MET A 138 -25.16 -16.06 -12.20
N LEU A 139 -24.63 -15.12 -11.41
CA LEU A 139 -23.25 -14.65 -11.55
C LEU A 139 -22.28 -15.45 -10.64
N PRO A 140 -20.98 -15.50 -10.98
CA PRO A 140 -19.99 -16.24 -10.20
C PRO A 140 -19.95 -15.81 -8.73
N CYS A 141 -20.13 -16.78 -7.82
CA CYS A 141 -20.11 -16.53 -6.39
C CYS A 141 -18.72 -16.12 -5.89
N VAL A 142 -18.70 -15.35 -4.81
CA VAL A 142 -17.47 -14.80 -4.22
C VAL A 142 -16.90 -15.84 -3.24
N ARG A 143 -15.92 -16.62 -3.70
CA ARG A 143 -15.27 -17.65 -2.86
C ARG A 143 -14.16 -17.13 -1.94
N VAL A 144 -13.44 -16.10 -2.40
CA VAL A 144 -12.28 -15.55 -1.70
C VAL A 144 -12.45 -14.05 -1.56
N TRP A 145 -12.31 -13.52 -0.34
CA TRP A 145 -12.47 -12.10 -0.05
C TRP A 145 -11.23 -11.49 0.61
N ASN A 146 -10.22 -11.19 -0.22
CA ASN A 146 -8.94 -10.65 0.21
C ASN A 146 -8.95 -9.12 0.39
N ASP A 147 -7.88 -8.58 0.99
CA ASP A 147 -7.71 -7.15 1.29
C ASP A 147 -7.85 -6.24 0.06
N THR A 148 -7.40 -6.71 -1.12
CA THR A 148 -7.49 -5.93 -2.37
C THR A 148 -8.95 -5.75 -2.80
N ARG A 149 -9.75 -6.81 -2.75
CA ARG A 149 -11.19 -6.76 -3.08
C ARG A 149 -11.95 -5.87 -2.09
N GLN A 150 -11.64 -6.03 -0.80
CA GLN A 150 -12.19 -5.18 0.25
C GLN A 150 -11.87 -3.70 0.01
N SER A 151 -10.64 -3.40 -0.40
CA SER A 151 -10.19 -2.03 -0.71
C SER A 151 -10.94 -1.43 -1.89
N HIS A 152 -11.18 -2.20 -2.96
CA HIS A 152 -11.96 -1.72 -4.10
C HIS A 152 -13.41 -1.41 -3.73
N LEU A 153 -14.06 -2.28 -2.96
CA LEU A 153 -15.43 -2.05 -2.50
C LEU A 153 -15.51 -0.82 -1.57
N GLN A 154 -14.58 -0.71 -0.60
CA GLN A 154 -14.49 0.46 0.27
C GLN A 154 -14.28 1.75 -0.51
N ALA A 155 -13.47 1.70 -1.58
CA ALA A 155 -13.27 2.87 -2.41
C ALA A 155 -14.59 3.29 -3.09
N ARG A 156 -15.36 2.35 -3.66
CA ARG A 156 -16.68 2.66 -4.27
C ARG A 156 -17.67 3.23 -3.26
N TRP A 157 -17.70 2.68 -2.04
CA TRP A 157 -18.54 3.14 -0.93
C TRP A 157 -18.21 4.58 -0.51
N ARG A 158 -16.92 4.93 -0.44
CA ARG A 158 -16.47 6.25 0.03
C ARG A 158 -16.57 7.36 -1.02
N GLU A 159 -16.69 7.01 -2.29
CA GLU A 159 -16.69 7.99 -3.39
C GLU A 159 -17.93 8.88 -3.41
N ASP A 160 -19.06 8.36 -2.96
CA ASP A 160 -20.35 9.05 -3.06
C ASP A 160 -21.13 8.79 -1.78
N LYS A 161 -21.88 9.80 -1.31
CA LYS A 161 -22.75 9.66 -0.13
C LYS A 161 -23.97 8.80 -0.44
N GLU A 162 -24.50 8.86 -1.65
CA GLU A 162 -25.66 8.05 -2.05
C GLU A 162 -25.34 6.55 -2.06
N ARG A 163 -24.08 6.20 -2.34
CA ARG A 163 -23.59 4.82 -2.32
C ARG A 163 -23.35 4.27 -0.93
N GLN A 164 -23.46 5.10 0.11
CA GLN A 164 -23.34 4.69 1.51
C GLN A 164 -24.67 4.18 2.06
N ASP A 165 -25.54 3.70 1.17
CA ASP A 165 -26.81 3.08 1.46
C ASP A 165 -26.86 1.68 0.84
N LEU A 166 -27.42 0.72 1.57
CA LEU A 166 -27.55 -0.66 1.11
C LEU A 166 -28.58 -0.81 0.00
N GLU A 167 -29.64 0.00 0.00
CA GLU A 167 -30.68 -0.10 -1.02
C GLU A 167 -30.15 0.34 -2.38
N TRP A 168 -29.33 1.39 -2.41
CA TRP A 168 -28.58 1.80 -3.60
C TRP A 168 -27.80 0.63 -4.24
N TRP A 169 -27.08 -0.17 -3.43
CA TRP A 169 -26.34 -1.33 -3.96
C TRP A 169 -27.27 -2.42 -4.51
N LYS A 170 -28.44 -2.62 -3.91
CA LYS A 170 -29.42 -3.58 -4.43
C LYS A 170 -30.00 -3.10 -5.76
N ASP A 171 -30.33 -1.82 -5.89
CA ASP A 171 -30.76 -1.23 -7.17
C ASP A 171 -29.68 -1.33 -8.23
N PHE A 172 -28.43 -1.07 -7.86
CA PHE A 172 -27.28 -1.25 -8.75
C PHE A 172 -27.12 -2.71 -9.22
N PHE A 173 -27.31 -3.69 -8.34
CA PHE A 173 -27.29 -5.10 -8.74
C PHE A 173 -28.49 -5.47 -9.62
N ARG A 174 -29.70 -4.99 -9.33
CA ARG A 174 -30.88 -5.15 -10.20
C ARG A 174 -30.63 -4.59 -11.61
N TYR A 175 -30.01 -3.41 -11.68
CA TYR A 175 -29.60 -2.82 -12.94
C TYR A 175 -28.62 -3.70 -13.71
N ILE A 176 -27.60 -4.27 -13.04
CA ILE A 176 -26.67 -5.22 -13.66
C ILE A 176 -27.38 -6.46 -14.21
N THR A 177 -28.36 -7.01 -13.48
CA THR A 177 -29.12 -8.19 -13.96
C THR A 177 -29.97 -7.91 -15.20
N SER A 178 -30.25 -6.64 -15.48
CA SER A 178 -31.01 -6.24 -16.67
C SER A 178 -30.16 -6.26 -17.95
N SER A 179 -28.82 -6.19 -17.82
CA SER A 179 -27.89 -6.21 -18.95
C SER A 179 -27.67 -7.63 -19.50
N PRO A 180 -28.01 -7.92 -20.78
CA PRO A 180 -27.76 -9.23 -21.38
C PRO A 180 -26.26 -9.58 -21.45
N PHE A 181 -25.40 -8.58 -21.63
CA PHE A 181 -23.95 -8.78 -21.75
C PHE A 181 -23.32 -9.17 -20.41
N LEU A 182 -23.68 -8.48 -19.32
CA LEU A 182 -23.08 -8.74 -18.00
C LEU A 182 -23.53 -10.07 -17.40
N THR A 183 -24.73 -10.54 -17.77
CA THR A 183 -25.30 -11.82 -17.32
C THR A 183 -25.00 -13.00 -18.24
N GLY A 184 -24.18 -12.81 -19.28
CA GLY A 184 -23.81 -13.89 -20.20
C GLY A 184 -24.96 -14.42 -21.07
N LYS A 185 -26.01 -13.61 -21.28
CA LYS A 185 -27.08 -13.92 -22.24
C LYS A 185 -26.65 -13.64 -23.68
N VAL A 186 -25.61 -12.83 -23.87
CA VAL A 186 -24.96 -12.64 -25.17
C VAL A 186 -23.95 -13.76 -25.41
N SER A 187 -24.21 -14.58 -26.42
CA SER A 187 -23.33 -15.68 -26.83
C SER A 187 -22.59 -15.32 -28.12
N THR A 188 -21.33 -15.70 -28.20
CA THR A 188 -20.52 -15.61 -29.43
C THR A 188 -20.12 -17.01 -29.87
N PRO A 189 -20.12 -17.33 -31.19
CA PRO A 189 -19.89 -18.69 -31.67
C PRO A 189 -18.62 -19.38 -31.12
N ASP A 190 -17.55 -18.62 -30.94
CA ASP A 190 -16.23 -19.17 -30.62
C ASP A 190 -15.79 -19.02 -29.15
N ARG A 191 -16.62 -18.40 -28.29
CA ARG A 191 -16.22 -18.08 -26.90
C ARG A 191 -17.35 -18.25 -25.90
N LYS A 192 -16.97 -18.69 -24.69
CA LYS A 192 -17.91 -18.80 -23.56
C LYS A 192 -18.51 -17.43 -23.25
N PRO A 193 -19.81 -17.36 -22.93
CA PRO A 193 -20.45 -16.11 -22.52
C PRO A 193 -19.75 -15.47 -21.32
N PHE A 194 -19.63 -14.15 -21.36
CA PHE A 194 -18.99 -13.39 -20.29
C PHE A 194 -19.93 -13.28 -19.09
N LEU A 195 -19.41 -13.55 -17.88
CA LEU A 195 -20.14 -13.37 -16.63
C LEU A 195 -19.41 -12.40 -15.72
N ALA A 196 -20.08 -11.30 -15.36
CA ALA A 196 -19.49 -10.26 -14.54
C ALA A 196 -19.39 -10.68 -13.06
N SER A 197 -18.21 -11.14 -12.63
CA SER A 197 -17.95 -11.39 -11.19
C SER A 197 -17.98 -10.08 -10.37
N LEU A 198 -18.33 -10.15 -9.08
CA LEU A 198 -18.32 -8.98 -8.20
C LEU A 198 -16.98 -8.22 -8.21
N ASN A 199 -15.86 -8.94 -8.20
CA ASN A 199 -14.53 -8.33 -8.27
C ASN A 199 -14.29 -7.56 -9.57
N TRP A 200 -14.91 -7.98 -10.69
CA TRP A 200 -14.83 -7.26 -11.94
C TRP A 200 -15.70 -5.99 -11.91
N ILE A 201 -16.91 -6.08 -11.35
CA ILE A 201 -17.86 -4.97 -11.23
C ILE A 201 -17.30 -3.83 -10.38
N ILE A 202 -16.71 -4.13 -9.22
CA ILE A 202 -16.21 -3.11 -8.27
C ILE A 202 -14.88 -2.46 -8.69
N LYS A 203 -14.27 -2.88 -9.80
CA LYS A 203 -13.08 -2.20 -10.33
C LYS A 203 -13.48 -0.81 -10.82
N PRO A 204 -12.69 0.24 -10.52
CA PRO A 204 -13.04 1.62 -10.85
C PRO A 204 -13.41 1.82 -12.32
N GLU A 205 -12.60 1.26 -13.22
CA GLU A 205 -12.80 1.35 -14.68
C GLU A 205 -14.13 0.74 -15.14
N ASN A 206 -14.50 -0.42 -14.58
CA ASN A 206 -15.70 -1.13 -15.00
C ASN A 206 -16.95 -0.56 -14.33
N PHE A 207 -16.82 -0.17 -13.06
CA PHE A 207 -17.88 0.47 -12.30
C PHE A 207 -18.37 1.74 -12.99
N ALA A 208 -17.44 2.59 -13.45
CA ALA A 208 -17.77 3.78 -14.23
C ALA A 208 -18.52 3.43 -15.52
N LYS A 209 -18.04 2.44 -16.28
CA LYS A 209 -18.70 2.01 -17.53
C LYS A 209 -20.12 1.48 -17.32
N ILE A 210 -20.38 0.80 -16.21
CA ILE A 210 -21.72 0.30 -15.87
C ILE A 210 -22.66 1.48 -15.56
N ILE A 211 -22.21 2.43 -14.74
CA ILE A 211 -22.99 3.64 -14.41
C ILE A 211 -23.25 4.49 -15.66
N GLU A 212 -22.28 4.58 -16.57
CA GLU A 212 -22.41 5.27 -17.86
C GLU A 212 -23.30 4.54 -18.87
N GLY A 213 -23.86 3.36 -18.54
CA GLY A 213 -24.79 2.65 -19.42
C GLY A 213 -24.15 1.94 -20.62
N LYS A 214 -22.82 1.75 -20.64
CA LYS A 214 -22.10 1.17 -21.80
C LYS A 214 -22.41 -0.31 -22.09
N TYR A 215 -23.18 -0.96 -21.23
CA TYR A 215 -23.52 -2.39 -21.33
C TYR A 215 -25.03 -2.64 -21.33
N GLN A 216 -25.86 -1.62 -21.56
CA GLN A 216 -27.30 -1.78 -21.75
C GLN A 216 -27.62 -2.35 -23.13
#